data_AF-A0A6B3CBA5-F1
#
_entry.id   AF-A0A6B3CBA5-F1
#
_cell.length_a   1.000
_cell.length_b   1.000
_cell.length_c   1.000
_cell.angle_alpha   90.00
_cell.angle_beta   90.00
_cell.angle_gamma   90.00
#
_symmetry.space_group_name_H-M   'P 1'
#
loop_
_entity.id
_entity.type
_entity.pdbx_description
1 polymer ?
#
loop_
_entity_poly.entity_id
_entity_poly.type
_entity_poly.pdbx_seq_one_letter_code
_entity_poly.pdbx_strand_id
1 'polypeptide(L)'
;MQDAAERADEMLDGVLAEIEPSVQWVHGPTTSGTCTVTRRRTIMTVVSPQRRGSFLGVVDRFWRRSGYSMTSINSDVIFPAIYARTEDGFQVGLTVADKGQVHFTVDSPCVRHSDVARSASPATAFLDPGAQLIPRPNIHSDFWSATGS
;
A
#
# COMPACT_ATOMS: atom_id res chain seq x y z
N MET A 1 14.68 -7.67 12.51
CA MET A 1 13.87 -7.50 11.28
C MET A 1 12.39 -7.72 11.57
N GLN A 2 12.03 -8.64 12.48
CA GLN A 2 10.65 -8.87 12.89
C GLN A 2 9.94 -7.59 13.37
N ASP A 3 10.52 -6.87 14.34
CA ASP A 3 9.93 -5.62 14.85
C ASP A 3 9.72 -4.57 13.74
N ALA A 4 10.66 -4.50 12.78
CA ALA A 4 10.52 -3.61 11.63
C ALA A 4 9.39 -4.05 10.69
N ALA A 5 9.15 -5.36 10.57
CA ALA A 5 8.05 -5.90 9.78
C ALA A 5 6.70 -5.62 10.44
N GLU A 6 6.61 -5.71 11.76
CA GLU A 6 5.42 -5.36 12.54
C GLU A 6 5.14 -3.86 12.45
N ARG A 7 6.17 -3.03 12.61
CA ARG A 7 6.08 -1.58 12.41
C ARG A 7 5.61 -1.23 10.99
N ALA A 8 6.11 -1.93 9.98
CA ALA A 8 5.66 -1.75 8.60
C ALA A 8 4.19 -2.15 8.41
N ASP A 9 3.74 -3.22 9.08
CA ASP A 9 2.33 -3.63 9.08
C ASP A 9 1.43 -2.56 9.72
N GLU A 10 1.84 -1.95 10.84
CA GLU A 10 1.11 -0.83 11.47
C GLU A 10 0.96 0.38 10.52
N MET A 11 2.03 0.73 9.80
CA MET A 11 1.98 1.85 8.84
C MET A 11 1.01 1.57 7.69
N LEU A 12 1.01 0.32 7.20
CA LEU A 12 0.10 -0.13 6.15
C LEU A 12 -1.36 -0.14 6.63
N ASP A 13 -1.60 -0.65 7.83
CA ASP A 13 -2.94 -0.71 8.41
C ASP A 13 -3.47 0.70 8.73
N GLY A 14 -2.59 1.59 9.22
CA GLY A 14 -2.93 2.98 9.51
C GLY A 14 -3.38 3.78 8.29
N VAL A 15 -2.68 3.65 7.15
CA VAL A 15 -3.11 4.33 5.92
C VAL A 15 -4.40 3.72 5.34
N LEU A 16 -4.59 2.41 5.47
CA LEU A 16 -5.81 1.73 5.02
C LEU A 16 -7.03 2.14 5.85
N ALA A 17 -6.86 2.37 7.15
CA ALA A 17 -7.92 2.82 8.05
C ALA A 17 -8.39 4.26 7.76
N GLU A 18 -7.52 5.11 7.20
CA GLU A 18 -7.86 6.50 6.85
C GLU A 18 -8.66 6.61 5.53
N ILE A 19 -8.64 5.56 4.69
CA ILE A 19 -9.31 5.60 3.40
C ILE A 19 -10.81 5.41 3.59
N GLU A 20 -11.56 6.49 3.35
CA GLU A 20 -13.03 6.50 3.38
C GLU A 20 -13.62 6.88 2.01
N PRO A 21 -14.58 6.10 1.47
CA PRO A 21 -15.08 4.81 1.98
C PRO A 21 -14.00 3.72 2.04
N SER A 22 -14.16 2.72 2.92
CA SER A 22 -13.13 1.67 3.08
C SER A 22 -12.87 0.89 1.79
N VAL A 23 -11.60 0.54 1.54
CA VAL A 23 -11.21 -0.37 0.46
C VAL A 23 -10.88 -1.76 0.99
N GLN A 24 -11.14 -2.78 0.16
CA GLN A 24 -10.75 -4.15 0.43
C GLN A 24 -9.38 -4.45 -0.18
N TRP A 25 -8.61 -5.30 0.48
CA TRP A 25 -7.20 -5.54 0.17
C TRP A 25 -6.74 -6.94 0.57
N VAL A 26 -5.63 -7.36 -0.04
CA VAL A 26 -4.92 -8.63 0.24
C VAL A 26 -3.44 -8.35 0.52
N HIS A 27 -2.77 -9.31 1.17
CA HIS A 27 -1.32 -9.25 1.38
C HIS A 27 -0.57 -9.31 0.05
N GLY A 28 0.46 -8.50 -0.09
CA GLY A 28 1.49 -8.68 -1.11
C GLY A 28 2.65 -9.55 -0.59
N PRO A 29 3.64 -9.86 -1.45
CA PRO A 29 4.81 -10.62 -1.03
C PRO A 29 5.61 -9.83 0.02
N THR A 30 5.99 -10.53 1.10
CA THR A 30 7.03 -10.06 2.01
C THR A 30 8.39 -10.36 1.40
N THR A 31 9.28 -9.38 1.38
CA THR A 31 10.67 -9.55 0.93
C THR A 31 11.60 -9.25 2.09
N SER A 32 12.53 -10.15 2.39
CA SER A 32 13.55 -9.96 3.44
C SER A 32 14.93 -10.03 2.81
N GLY A 33 15.71 -8.97 2.96
CA GLY A 33 17.14 -8.93 2.61
C GLY A 33 18.02 -9.21 3.82
N THR A 34 19.32 -8.91 3.71
CA THR A 34 20.29 -9.13 4.79
C THR A 34 20.00 -8.31 6.05
N CYS A 35 19.38 -7.13 5.91
CA CYS A 35 18.99 -6.29 7.05
C CYS A 35 17.71 -5.48 6.83
N THR A 36 17.04 -5.65 5.69
CA THR A 36 15.83 -4.89 5.34
C THR A 36 14.65 -5.82 5.14
N VAL A 37 13.45 -5.33 5.44
CA VAL A 37 12.20 -6.02 5.18
C VAL A 37 11.26 -5.10 4.42
N THR A 38 10.55 -5.66 3.45
CA THR A 38 9.47 -4.99 2.74
C THR A 38 8.15 -5.69 3.02
N ARG A 39 7.15 -4.91 3.47
CA ARG A 39 5.75 -5.32 3.57
C ARG A 39 4.92 -4.65 2.49
N ARG A 40 3.87 -5.34 2.02
CA ARG A 40 3.02 -4.88 0.93
C ARG A 40 1.56 -5.21 1.15
N ARG A 41 0.68 -4.30 0.73
CA ARG A 41 -0.76 -4.53 0.58
C ARG A 41 -1.18 -4.23 -0.86
N THR A 42 -2.06 -5.05 -1.41
CA THR A 42 -2.65 -4.83 -2.72
C THR A 42 -4.14 -4.57 -2.56
N ILE A 43 -4.62 -3.46 -3.09
CA ILE A 43 -6.03 -3.12 -3.07
C ILE A 43 -6.78 -3.98 -4.09
N MET A 44 -7.82 -4.64 -3.63
CA MET A 44 -8.74 -5.44 -4.43
C MET A 44 -9.98 -4.66 -4.85
N THR A 45 -10.29 -3.57 -4.15
CA THR A 45 -11.30 -2.61 -4.62
C THR A 45 -10.85 -1.91 -5.89
N VAL A 46 -11.70 -1.90 -6.91
CA VAL A 46 -11.43 -1.23 -8.17
C VAL A 46 -11.47 0.29 -7.93
N VAL A 47 -10.31 0.93 -8.07
CA VAL A 47 -10.20 2.40 -8.11
C VAL A 47 -10.21 2.83 -9.57
N SER A 48 -11.29 3.48 -10.00
CA SER A 48 -11.45 3.94 -11.37
C SER A 48 -10.38 4.97 -11.74
N PRO A 49 -10.02 5.12 -13.02
CA PRO A 49 -9.10 6.18 -13.46
C PRO A 49 -9.51 7.57 -12.96
N GLN A 50 -10.81 7.87 -12.93
CA GLN A 50 -11.37 9.15 -12.46
C GLN A 50 -11.15 9.37 -10.96
N ARG A 51 -11.05 8.30 -10.16
CA ARG A 51 -10.88 8.37 -8.70
C ARG A 51 -9.42 8.29 -8.23
N ARG A 52 -8.47 7.93 -9.10
CA ARG A 52 -7.04 7.77 -8.72
C ARG A 52 -6.46 9.03 -8.10
N GLY A 53 -6.70 10.20 -8.70
CA GLY A 53 -6.20 11.46 -8.16
C GLY A 53 -6.69 11.72 -6.74
N SER A 54 -7.98 11.51 -6.49
CA SER A 54 -8.58 11.65 -5.15
C SER A 54 -8.00 10.62 -4.17
N PHE A 55 -7.82 9.38 -4.61
CA PHE A 55 -7.25 8.30 -3.80
C PHE A 55 -5.81 8.63 -3.35
N LEU A 56 -4.96 9.06 -4.29
CA LEU A 56 -3.61 9.53 -3.98
C LEU A 56 -3.64 10.74 -3.02
N GLY A 57 -4.58 11.66 -3.23
CA GLY A 57 -4.72 12.84 -2.38
C GLY A 57 -5.11 12.52 -0.94
N VAL A 58 -5.92 11.50 -0.69
CA VAL A 58 -6.22 11.02 0.68
C VAL A 58 -4.93 10.55 1.37
N VAL A 59 -4.15 9.74 0.65
CA VAL A 59 -2.92 9.14 1.17
C VAL A 59 -1.82 10.18 1.39
N ASP A 60 -1.60 11.10 0.45
CA ASP A 60 -0.64 12.21 0.60
C ASP A 60 -0.97 13.06 1.84
N ARG A 61 -2.23 13.45 2.01
CA ARG A 61 -2.66 14.24 3.18
C ARG A 61 -2.44 13.48 4.49
N PHE A 62 -2.78 12.19 4.52
CA PHE A 62 -2.55 11.34 5.69
C PHE A 62 -1.08 11.29 6.07
N TRP A 63 -0.21 10.93 5.12
CA TRP A 63 1.22 10.83 5.37
C TRP A 63 1.82 12.15 5.84
N ARG A 64 1.47 13.28 5.23
CA ARG A 64 1.93 14.60 5.69
C ARG A 64 1.48 14.91 7.11
N ARG A 65 0.20 14.67 7.43
CA ARG A 65 -0.35 14.90 8.77
C ARG A 65 0.30 13.98 9.82
N SER A 66 0.70 12.77 9.41
CA SER A 66 1.43 11.81 10.23
C SER A 66 2.94 12.10 10.33
N GLY A 67 3.41 13.24 9.83
CA GLY A 67 4.81 13.68 9.93
C GLY A 67 5.75 13.08 8.89
N TYR A 68 5.23 12.43 7.85
CA TYR A 68 6.07 11.80 6.84
C TYR A 68 6.58 12.87 5.88
N SER A 69 7.84 12.75 5.49
CA SER A 69 8.47 13.61 4.50
C SER A 69 8.26 13.04 3.11
N MET A 70 7.49 13.73 2.27
CA MET A 70 7.29 13.31 0.88
C MET A 70 8.61 13.36 0.10
N THR A 71 8.98 12.27 -0.56
CA THR A 71 10.27 12.12 -1.24
C THR A 71 10.15 12.24 -2.76
N SER A 72 9.07 11.74 -3.35
CA SER A 72 8.84 11.80 -4.79
C SER A 72 7.36 11.64 -5.13
N ILE A 73 6.94 12.23 -6.25
CA ILE A 73 5.60 12.13 -6.83
C ILE A 73 5.77 11.84 -8.31
N ASN A 74 5.21 10.73 -8.78
CA ASN A 74 5.03 10.43 -10.19
C ASN A 74 3.61 10.83 -10.61
N SER A 75 3.50 11.87 -11.43
CA SER A 75 2.22 12.41 -11.91
C SER A 75 1.74 11.77 -13.22
N ASP A 76 2.28 10.62 -13.61
CA ASP A 76 1.80 9.89 -14.79
C ASP A 76 0.31 9.56 -14.67
N VAL A 77 -0.43 9.68 -15.77
CA VAL A 77 -1.89 9.50 -15.79
C VAL A 77 -2.27 8.02 -15.63
N ILE A 78 -1.45 7.11 -16.14
CA ILE A 78 -1.68 5.66 -16.14
C ILE A 78 -1.06 5.02 -14.90
N PHE A 79 0.16 5.44 -14.55
CA PHE A 79 1.00 4.88 -13.49
C PHE A 79 1.34 5.88 -12.36
N PRO A 80 0.34 6.60 -11.81
CA PRO A 80 0.63 7.55 -10.75
C PRO A 80 1.20 6.86 -9.51
N ALA A 81 2.11 7.54 -8.82
CA ALA A 81 2.71 7.06 -7.59
C ALA A 81 3.12 8.19 -6.66
N ILE A 82 3.10 7.93 -5.35
CA ILE A 82 3.64 8.83 -4.33
C ILE A 82 4.51 8.04 -3.38
N TYR A 83 5.58 8.69 -2.93
CA TYR A 83 6.56 8.12 -2.02
C TYR A 83 6.85 9.10 -0.89
N ALA A 84 7.02 8.57 0.31
CA ALA A 84 7.39 9.33 1.49
C ALA A 84 8.37 8.55 2.35
N ARG A 85 8.95 9.25 3.33
CA ARG A 85 9.84 8.68 4.33
C ARG A 85 9.42 9.11 5.73
N THR A 86 9.44 8.19 6.66
CA THR A 86 9.21 8.46 8.08
C THR A 86 10.48 8.93 8.76
N GLU A 87 10.36 9.55 9.93
CA GLU A 87 11.53 10.02 10.72
C GLU A 87 12.47 8.86 11.11
N ASP A 88 11.90 7.71 11.46
CA ASP A 88 12.63 6.47 11.77
C ASP A 88 13.17 5.74 10.52
N GLY A 89 13.07 6.35 9.34
CA GLY A 89 13.80 5.94 8.14
C GLY A 89 13.10 4.91 7.26
N PHE A 90 11.83 4.56 7.53
CA PHE A 90 11.05 3.72 6.62
C PHE A 90 10.70 4.50 5.36
N GLN A 91 10.78 3.85 4.21
CA GLN A 91 10.27 4.38 2.96
C GLN A 91 8.89 3.77 2.68
N VAL A 92 7.91 4.62 2.43
CA VAL A 92 6.54 4.21 2.11
C VAL A 92 6.19 4.63 0.68
N GLY A 93 5.37 3.83 0.01
CA GLY A 93 4.98 4.07 -1.37
C GLY A 93 3.58 3.60 -1.67
N LEU A 94 2.88 4.37 -2.51
CA LEU A 94 1.64 4.00 -3.16
C LEU A 94 1.90 4.04 -4.66
N THR A 95 1.63 2.94 -5.36
CA THR A 95 1.80 2.86 -6.81
C THR A 95 0.54 2.34 -7.46
N VAL A 96 0.24 2.86 -8.65
CA VAL A 96 -0.78 2.30 -9.55
C VAL A 96 -0.09 1.62 -10.73
N ALA A 97 -0.35 0.33 -10.92
CA ALA A 97 0.21 -0.47 -12.00
C ALA A 97 -0.70 -0.49 -13.26
N ASP A 98 -0.20 -1.11 -14.33
CA ASP A 98 -0.79 -1.11 -15.69
C ASP A 98 -2.31 -1.31 -15.75
N LYS A 99 -2.84 -2.26 -14.98
CA LYS A 99 -4.27 -2.61 -15.02
C LYS A 99 -5.03 -2.04 -13.84
N GLY A 100 -4.51 -0.96 -13.25
CA GLY A 100 -5.13 -0.23 -12.14
C GLY A 100 -4.93 -0.88 -10.78
N GLN A 101 -4.02 -1.85 -10.65
CA GLN A 101 -3.69 -2.40 -9.34
C GLN A 101 -3.03 -1.33 -8.49
N VAL A 102 -3.59 -1.08 -7.31
CA VAL A 102 -3.01 -0.14 -6.35
C VAL A 102 -2.25 -0.94 -5.31
N HIS A 103 -0.98 -0.59 -5.10
CA HIS A 103 -0.11 -1.26 -4.14
C HIS A 103 0.42 -0.27 -3.12
N PHE A 104 0.36 -0.65 -1.85
CA PHE A 104 1.10 0.00 -0.78
C PHE A 104 2.34 -0.83 -0.48
N THR A 105 3.47 -0.14 -0.30
CA THR A 105 4.75 -0.74 0.07
C THR A 105 5.34 0.03 1.24
N VAL A 106 5.92 -0.70 2.19
CA VAL A 106 6.73 -0.13 3.27
C VAL A 106 8.04 -0.91 3.33
N ASP A 107 9.15 -0.20 3.05
CA ASP A 107 10.51 -0.69 3.11
C ASP A 107 11.17 -0.19 4.40
N SER A 108 11.71 -1.11 5.20
CA SER A 108 12.40 -0.76 6.44
C SER A 108 13.78 -0.15 6.20
N PRO A 109 14.30 0.65 7.14
CA PRO A 109 15.73 0.88 7.22
C PRO A 109 16.48 -0.44 7.49
N CYS A 110 17.81 -0.40 7.40
CA CYS A 110 18.65 -1.53 7.79
C CYS A 110 18.54 -1.76 9.31
N VAL A 111 18.15 -2.96 9.71
CA VAL A 111 17.97 -3.39 11.11
C VAL A 111 18.66 -4.72 11.36
N ARG A 112 18.86 -5.09 12.62
CA ARG A 112 19.45 -6.38 13.00
C ARG A 112 18.67 -7.54 12.35
N HIS A 113 19.40 -8.44 11.71
CA HIS A 113 18.84 -9.61 11.04
C HIS A 113 18.07 -10.51 12.03
N SER A 114 16.92 -11.00 11.58
CA SER A 114 16.11 -12.01 12.26
C SER A 114 15.18 -12.67 11.24
N ASP A 115 14.65 -13.85 11.56
CA ASP A 115 13.51 -14.39 10.82
C ASP A 115 12.33 -13.42 10.88
N VAL A 116 11.49 -13.45 9.85
CA VAL A 116 10.33 -12.57 9.70
C VAL A 116 9.09 -13.43 9.48
N ALA A 117 8.15 -13.36 10.41
CA ALA A 117 6.87 -14.02 10.30
C ALA A 117 5.97 -13.35 9.24
N ARG A 118 4.94 -14.07 8.79
CA ARG A 118 3.87 -13.45 8.01
C ARG A 118 3.17 -12.37 8.84
N SER A 119 2.63 -11.36 8.16
CA SER A 119 1.84 -10.32 8.79
C SER A 119 0.63 -10.94 9.50
N ALA A 120 0.38 -10.50 10.74
CA ALA A 120 -0.77 -10.96 11.52
C ALA A 120 -2.07 -10.21 11.16
N SER A 121 -1.97 -9.08 10.46
CA SER A 121 -3.14 -8.29 10.07
C SER A 121 -4.05 -9.09 9.13
N PRO A 122 -5.36 -9.20 9.43
CA PRO A 122 -6.27 -9.94 8.56
C PRO A 122 -6.52 -9.16 7.27
N ALA A 123 -6.29 -9.82 6.13
CA ALA A 123 -6.72 -9.28 4.85
C ALA A 123 -8.25 -9.15 4.81
N THR A 124 -8.75 -8.12 4.12
CA THR A 124 -10.19 -7.83 4.03
C THR A 124 -10.84 -8.41 2.77
N ALA A 125 -10.03 -8.93 1.85
CA ALA A 125 -10.47 -9.67 0.68
C ALA A 125 -9.85 -11.08 0.64
N PHE A 126 -10.51 -11.99 -0.07
CA PHE A 126 -9.97 -13.31 -0.37
C PHE A 126 -9.04 -13.24 -1.58
N LEU A 127 -7.85 -13.81 -1.44
CA LEU A 127 -6.95 -14.10 -2.55
C LEU A 127 -6.91 -15.61 -2.76
N ASP A 128 -7.30 -16.06 -3.95
CA ASP A 128 -7.16 -17.46 -4.34
C ASP A 128 -5.67 -17.88 -4.21
N PRO A 129 -5.34 -18.97 -3.53
CA PRO A 129 -3.97 -19.49 -3.46
C PRO A 129 -3.33 -19.75 -4.83
N GLY A 130 -4.12 -20.00 -5.88
CA GLY A 130 -3.68 -20.14 -7.27
C GLY A 130 -3.66 -18.83 -8.07
N ALA A 131 -3.96 -17.69 -7.44
CA ALA A 131 -3.95 -16.39 -8.11
C ALA A 131 -2.55 -16.02 -8.62
N GLN A 132 -2.53 -15.20 -9.68
CA GLN A 132 -1.30 -14.63 -10.22
C GLN A 132 -0.53 -13.88 -9.13
N LEU A 133 0.80 -13.83 -9.28
CA LEU A 133 1.73 -13.18 -8.33
C LEU A 133 1.34 -11.72 -8.00
N ILE A 134 0.65 -11.05 -8.93
CA ILE A 134 0.09 -9.72 -8.75
C ILE A 134 -1.42 -9.80 -9.03
N PRO A 135 -2.28 -9.89 -7.99
CA PRO A 135 -3.71 -9.99 -8.20
C PRO A 135 -4.27 -8.70 -8.80
N ARG A 136 -5.30 -8.86 -9.64
CA ARG A 136 -6.03 -7.74 -10.24
C ARG A 136 -7.23 -7.38 -9.36
N PRO A 137 -7.53 -6.09 -9.16
CA PRO A 137 -8.70 -5.69 -8.41
C PRO A 137 -9.97 -6.14 -9.13
N ASN A 138 -10.93 -6.65 -8.37
CA ASN A 138 -12.18 -7.22 -8.88
C ASN A 138 -13.39 -6.90 -7.97
N ILE A 139 -13.20 -6.12 -6.92
CA ILE A 139 -14.25 -5.78 -5.95
C ILE A 139 -14.72 -4.37 -6.25
N HIS A 140 -16.02 -4.21 -6.49
CA HIS A 140 -16.59 -2.90 -6.80
C HIS A 140 -17.07 -2.20 -5.52
N SER A 141 -16.86 -0.89 -5.45
CA SER A 141 -17.55 -0.01 -4.50
C SER A 141 -18.20 1.14 -5.25
N ASP A 142 -19.36 1.59 -4.78
CA ASP A 142 -20.12 2.66 -5.41
C ASP A 142 -19.33 3.96 -5.57
N PHE A 143 -18.40 4.25 -4.66
CA PHE A 143 -17.60 5.47 -4.70
C PHE A 143 -16.31 5.31 -5.54
N TRP A 144 -15.44 4.37 -5.15
CA TRP A 144 -14.12 4.22 -5.77
C TRP A 144 -14.16 3.69 -7.19
N SER A 145 -15.15 2.86 -7.50
CA SER A 145 -15.29 2.24 -8.82
C SER A 145 -16.15 3.06 -9.78
N ALA A 146 -16.75 4.15 -9.31
CA ALA A 146 -17.55 5.05 -10.15
C ALA A 146 -16.70 5.65 -11.28
N THR A 147 -17.27 5.64 -12.48
CA THR A 147 -16.69 6.25 -13.69
C THR A 147 -17.38 7.55 -14.10
N GLY A 148 -18.46 7.92 -13.40
CA GLY A 148 -19.21 9.16 -13.61
C GLY A 148 -18.54 10.36 -12.95
N SER A 149 -18.64 11.52 -13.60
CA SER A 149 -18.15 12.82 -13.14
C SER A 149 -18.92 13.35 -11.93
#